data_AF-A0A0F9ED70-F1
#
_entry.id   AF-A0A0F9ED70-F1
#
_cell.length_a   1.000
_cell.length_b   1.000
_cell.length_c   1.000
_cell.angle_alpha   90.00
_cell.angle_beta   90.00
_cell.angle_gamma   90.00
#
_symmetry.space_group_name_H-M   'P 1'
#
loop_
_entity.id
_entity.type
_entity.pdbx_description
1 polymer ?
#
loop_
_entity_poly.entity_id
_entity_poly.type
_entity_poly.pdbx_seq_one_letter_code
_entity_poly.pdbx_strand_id
1 'polypeptide(L)'
;AVGRESDGDRELLYHLVDRLIERAAKLTAINLSSVVTKSGKGKNPCYPVCITADGSTFYGLKTLRQKVEYYMKKYLVESCGRRFEFVSVENAPLIGAAIAGLTN
;
A
#
# COMPACT_ATOMS: atom_id res chain seq x y z
N ALA A 1 28.39 -16.73 -27.70
CA ALA A 1 27.48 -15.56 -27.59
C ALA A 1 26.30 -15.84 -26.62
N VAL A 2 26.51 -16.57 -25.53
CA VAL A 2 25.42 -17.04 -24.64
C VAL A 2 25.02 -16.00 -23.56
N GLY A 3 25.85 -14.98 -23.31
CA GLY A 3 25.59 -13.98 -22.26
C GLY A 3 24.69 -12.80 -22.64
N ARG A 4 24.50 -12.52 -23.95
CA ARG A 4 23.82 -11.29 -24.41
C ARG A 4 22.30 -11.43 -24.52
N GLU A 5 21.82 -12.63 -24.85
CA GLU A 5 20.37 -12.93 -24.92
C GLU A 5 19.76 -13.05 -23.51
N SER A 6 20.49 -13.66 -22.56
CA SER A 6 20.04 -13.81 -21.17
C SER A 6 19.88 -12.49 -20.42
N ASP A 7 20.63 -11.44 -20.78
CA ASP A 7 20.48 -10.11 -20.18
C ASP A 7 19.20 -9.41 -20.67
N GLY A 8 18.86 -9.57 -21.95
CA GLY A 8 17.62 -9.05 -22.51
C GLY A 8 16.38 -9.68 -21.89
N ASP A 9 16.38 -11.00 -21.67
CA ASP A 9 15.27 -11.70 -21.00
C ASP A 9 15.10 -11.24 -19.55
N ARG A 10 16.22 -11.03 -18.84
CA ARG A 10 16.21 -10.53 -17.46
C ARG A 10 15.63 -9.12 -17.36
N GLU A 11 16.02 -8.23 -18.28
CA GLU A 11 15.47 -6.86 -18.36
C GLU A 11 13.97 -6.88 -18.70
N LEU A 12 13.56 -7.71 -19.67
CA LEU A 12 12.16 -7.88 -20.03
C LEU A 12 11.32 -8.37 -18.85
N LEU A 13 11.79 -9.40 -18.14
CA LEU A 13 11.12 -9.92 -16.94
C LEU A 13 11.04 -8.87 -15.83
N TYR A 14 12.12 -8.11 -15.61
CA TYR A 14 12.12 -7.03 -14.64
C TYR A 14 11.01 -6.01 -14.95
N HIS A 15 10.91 -5.55 -16.19
CA HIS A 15 9.86 -4.62 -16.60
C HIS A 15 8.47 -5.23 -16.50
N LEU A 16 8.28 -6.49 -16.92
CA LEU A 16 6.98 -7.16 -16.82
C LEU A 16 6.51 -7.22 -15.37
N VAL A 17 7.36 -7.68 -14.45
CA VAL A 17 7.05 -7.76 -13.02
C VAL A 17 6.81 -6.37 -12.44
N ASP A 18 7.64 -5.38 -12.76
CA ASP A 18 7.46 -4.01 -12.28
C ASP A 18 6.12 -3.41 -12.72
N ARG A 19 5.69 -3.67 -13.96
CA ARG A 19 4.38 -3.25 -14.48
C ARG A 19 3.21 -3.97 -13.80
N LEU A 20 3.38 -5.23 -13.42
CA LEU A 20 2.37 -5.96 -12.64
C LEU A 20 2.24 -5.38 -11.23
N ILE A 21 3.37 -5.08 -10.57
CA ILE A 21 3.39 -4.40 -9.26
C ILE A 21 2.77 -3.01 -9.37
N GLU A 22 3.08 -2.26 -10.42
CA GLU A 22 2.52 -0.95 -10.72
C GLU A 22 0.99 -0.99 -10.80
N ARG A 23 0.45 -1.97 -11.54
CA ARG A 23 -1.01 -2.18 -11.66
C ARG A 23 -1.63 -2.51 -10.31
N ALA A 24 -1.03 -3.45 -9.56
CA ALA A 24 -1.52 -3.83 -8.24
C ALA A 24 -1.51 -2.63 -7.28
N ALA A 25 -0.43 -1.85 -7.27
CA ALA A 25 -0.30 -0.66 -6.44
C ALA A 25 -1.38 0.38 -6.73
N LYS A 26 -1.65 0.67 -8.01
CA LYS A 26 -2.73 1.59 -8.42
C LYS A 26 -4.10 1.12 -7.91
N LEU A 27 -4.44 -0.15 -8.12
CA LEU A 27 -5.74 -0.70 -7.71
C LEU A 27 -5.92 -0.67 -6.18
N THR A 28 -4.88 -1.05 -5.44
CA THR A 28 -4.86 -0.95 -3.97
C THR A 28 -5.01 0.50 -3.50
N ALA A 29 -4.28 1.44 -4.12
CA ALA A 29 -4.37 2.85 -3.77
C ALA A 29 -5.77 3.43 -4.04
N ILE A 30 -6.44 3.02 -5.13
CA ILE A 30 -7.83 3.42 -5.43
C ILE A 30 -8.77 2.95 -4.32
N ASN A 31 -8.67 1.68 -3.91
CA ASN A 31 -9.52 1.12 -2.86
C ASN A 31 -9.28 1.78 -1.50
N LEU A 32 -8.02 1.96 -1.09
CA LEU A 32 -7.72 2.64 0.18
C LEU A 32 -8.16 4.11 0.15
N SER A 33 -7.96 4.79 -0.97
CA SER A 33 -8.37 6.19 -1.13
C SER A 33 -9.88 6.37 -1.07
N SER A 34 -10.65 5.42 -1.61
CA SER A 34 -12.12 5.48 -1.56
C SER A 34 -12.62 5.32 -0.12
N VAL A 35 -12.03 4.41 0.66
CA VAL A 35 -12.33 4.23 2.09
C VAL A 35 -11.99 5.48 2.89
N VAL A 36 -10.79 6.04 2.70
CA VAL A 36 -10.38 7.29 3.35
C VAL A 36 -11.36 8.41 2.99
N THR A 37 -11.71 8.54 1.71
CA THR A 37 -12.67 9.54 1.24
C THR A 37 -14.04 9.37 1.90
N LYS A 38 -14.58 8.15 1.90
CA LYS A 38 -15.87 7.81 2.48
C LYS A 38 -15.94 8.06 3.98
N SER A 39 -14.83 7.84 4.71
CA SER A 39 -14.76 8.08 6.16
C SER A 39 -14.96 9.54 6.57
N GLY A 40 -14.75 10.50 5.65
CA GLY A 40 -14.75 11.93 5.97
C GLY A 40 -13.58 12.42 6.83
N LYS A 41 -12.64 11.55 7.22
CA LYS A 41 -11.49 11.85 8.08
C LYS A 41 -10.25 12.31 7.30
N GLY A 42 -9.20 12.71 8.04
CA GLY A 42 -7.89 13.08 7.50
C GLY A 42 -7.75 14.54 7.04
N LYS A 43 -8.75 15.40 7.29
CA LYS A 43 -8.70 16.83 6.88
C LYS A 43 -7.72 17.66 7.70
N ASN A 44 -7.51 17.29 8.96
CA ASN A 44 -6.55 17.95 9.85
C ASN A 44 -5.22 17.21 9.75
N PRO A 45 -4.10 17.90 9.41
CA PRO A 45 -2.79 17.25 9.31
C PRO A 45 -2.27 16.68 10.64
N CYS A 46 -2.72 17.18 11.79
CA CYS A 46 -2.39 16.61 13.11
C CYS A 46 -3.18 15.33 13.42
N TYR A 47 -4.20 15.00 12.62
CA TYR A 47 -5.04 13.81 12.77
C TYR A 47 -5.20 13.10 11.42
N PRO A 48 -4.10 12.54 10.88
CA PRO A 48 -4.16 11.73 9.66
C PRO A 48 -5.01 10.48 9.87
N VAL A 49 -5.51 9.90 8.78
CA VAL A 49 -6.14 8.58 8.85
C VAL A 49 -5.05 7.52 9.05
N CYS A 50 -5.09 6.84 10.19
CA CYS A 50 -4.25 5.67 10.44
C CYS A 50 -4.77 4.48 9.62
N ILE A 51 -3.89 3.91 8.81
CA ILE A 51 -4.15 2.72 8.00
C ILE A 51 -3.22 1.63 8.52
N THR A 52 -3.80 0.61 9.15
CA THR A 52 -3.07 -0.60 9.50
C THR A 52 -3.03 -1.51 8.29
N ALA A 53 -1.82 -1.82 7.82
CA ALA A 53 -1.62 -2.83 6.79
C ALA A 53 -1.01 -4.06 7.45
N ASP A 54 -1.57 -5.23 7.17
CA ASP A 54 -1.02 -6.53 7.52
C ASP A 54 -0.74 -7.33 6.24
N GLY A 55 0.26 -8.21 6.29
CA GLY A 55 0.64 -9.07 5.19
C GLY A 55 2.05 -8.82 4.65
N SER A 56 2.78 -9.92 4.49
CA SER A 56 4.15 -9.93 3.97
C SER A 56 4.26 -9.35 2.56
N THR A 57 3.22 -9.41 1.74
CA THR A 57 3.23 -8.80 0.40
C THR A 57 3.39 -7.28 0.48
N PHE A 58 2.68 -6.59 1.38
CA PHE A 58 2.74 -5.14 1.47
C PHE A 58 4.12 -4.64 1.93
N TYR A 59 4.72 -5.32 2.90
CA TYR A 59 6.01 -4.92 3.47
C TYR A 59 7.23 -5.55 2.80
N GLY A 60 7.09 -6.76 2.26
CA GLY A 60 8.18 -7.56 1.70
C GLY A 60 8.30 -7.48 0.18
N LEU A 61 7.20 -7.23 -0.56
CA LEU A 61 7.30 -7.07 -2.01
C LEU A 61 7.92 -5.70 -2.33
N LYS A 62 9.15 -5.74 -2.86
CA LYS A 62 9.91 -4.54 -3.21
C LYS A 62 9.07 -3.59 -4.06
N THR A 63 9.10 -2.30 -3.73
CA THR A 63 8.39 -1.18 -4.39
C THR A 63 6.87 -1.12 -4.23
N LEU A 64 6.17 -2.18 -3.83
CA LEU A 64 4.71 -2.18 -3.75
C LEU A 64 4.19 -1.06 -2.83
N ARG A 65 4.65 -1.02 -1.57
CA ARG A 65 4.27 0.02 -0.60
C ARG A 65 4.54 1.43 -1.13
N GLN A 66 5.73 1.66 -1.70
CA GLN A 66 6.13 2.97 -2.21
C GLN A 66 5.20 3.44 -3.34
N LYS A 67 4.85 2.54 -4.27
CA LYS A 67 3.93 2.84 -5.37
C LYS A 67 2.51 3.09 -4.86
N VAL A 68 2.02 2.31 -3.88
CA VAL A 68 0.71 2.55 -3.24
C VAL A 68 0.68 3.94 -2.59
N GLU A 69 1.69 4.25 -1.77
CA GLU A 69 1.81 5.55 -1.11
C GLU A 69 1.87 6.71 -2.12
N TYR A 70 2.59 6.55 -3.23
CA TYR A 70 2.66 7.54 -4.30
C TYR A 70 1.27 7.88 -4.86
N TYR A 71 0.51 6.87 -5.27
CA TYR A 71 -0.83 7.10 -5.83
C TYR A 71 -1.81 7.66 -4.80
N MET A 72 -1.73 7.19 -3.56
CA MET A 72 -2.55 7.72 -2.47
C MET A 72 -2.21 9.18 -2.14
N LYS A 73 -0.92 9.55 -2.10
CA LYS A 73 -0.49 10.94 -1.87
C LYS A 73 -1.01 11.85 -2.98
N LYS A 74 -0.80 11.47 -4.24
CA LYS A 74 -1.27 12.23 -5.40
C LYS A 74 -2.79 12.51 -5.37
N TYR A 75 -3.58 11.51 -4.97
CA TYR A 75 -5.03 11.69 -4.90
C TYR A 75 -5.47 12.34 -3.58
N LEU A 76 -5.21 11.70 -2.44
CA LEU A 76 -5.73 12.14 -1.15
C LEU A 76 -5.10 13.45 -0.68
N VAL A 77 -3.77 13.57 -0.74
CA VAL A 77 -3.04 14.71 -0.16
C VAL A 77 -3.15 15.92 -1.08
N GLU A 78 -2.82 15.75 -2.36
CA GLU A 78 -2.73 16.84 -3.32
C GLU A 78 -4.10 17.26 -3.86
N SER A 79 -5.00 16.30 -4.14
CA SER A 79 -6.31 16.61 -4.77
C SER A 79 -7.45 16.76 -3.76
N CYS A 80 -7.45 15.99 -2.67
CA CYS A 80 -8.56 15.96 -1.71
C CYS A 80 -8.28 16.64 -0.36
N GLY A 81 -7.05 17.11 -0.11
CA GLY A 81 -6.68 17.75 1.16
C GLY A 81 -6.75 16.82 2.37
N ARG A 82 -6.52 15.51 2.18
CA ARG A 82 -6.57 14.48 3.23
C ARG A 82 -5.19 13.90 3.51
N ARG A 83 -4.90 13.63 4.78
CA ARG A 83 -3.65 13.02 5.25
C ARG A 83 -3.91 11.60 5.76
N PHE A 84 -2.93 10.73 5.59
CA PHE A 84 -2.96 9.35 6.03
C PHE A 84 -1.56 8.91 6.46
N GLU A 85 -1.50 7.85 7.26
CA GLU A 85 -0.27 7.19 7.66
C GLU A 85 -0.44 5.68 7.66
N PHE A 86 0.60 4.94 7.27
CA PHE A 86 0.62 3.48 7.35
C PHE A 86 1.33 3.06 8.63
N VAL A 87 0.62 2.28 9.46
CA VAL A 87 1.15 1.73 10.71
C VAL A 87 1.23 0.21 10.60
N SER A 88 2.39 -0.34 10.95
CA SER A 88 2.60 -1.79 11.07
C SER A 88 2.39 -2.18 12.51
N VAL A 89 1.59 -3.22 12.74
CA VAL A 89 1.37 -3.81 14.07
C VAL A 89 1.72 -5.29 13.98
N GLU A 90 2.64 -5.73 14.83
CA GLU A 90 3.03 -7.13 14.87
C GLU A 90 1.88 -7.99 15.41
N ASN A 91 1.62 -9.14 14.78
CA ASN A 91 0.55 -10.05 15.17
C ASN A 91 -0.84 -9.37 15.27
N ALA A 92 -1.09 -8.35 14.43
CA ALA A 92 -2.32 -7.54 14.48
C ALA A 92 -3.61 -8.38 14.49
N PRO A 93 -3.75 -9.46 13.69
CA PRO A 93 -4.95 -10.30 13.74
C PRO A 93 -5.10 -11.03 15.08
N LEU A 94 -4.00 -11.54 15.66
CA LEU A 94 -4.02 -12.26 16.94
C LEU A 94 -4.40 -11.33 18.09
N ILE A 95 -3.77 -10.15 18.15
CA ILE A 95 -4.08 -9.12 19.16
C ILE A 95 -5.53 -8.66 19.01
N GLY A 96 -5.96 -8.38 17.77
CA GLY A 96 -7.34 -7.97 17.48
C GLY A 96 -8.36 -9.01 17.91
N ALA A 97 -8.10 -10.30 17.64
CA ALA A 97 -8.95 -11.40 18.06
C ALA A 97 -9.01 -11.53 19.59
N ALA A 98 -7.89 -11.39 20.29
CA ALA A 98 -7.84 -11.45 21.74
C ALA A 98 -8.62 -10.29 22.39
N ILE A 99 -8.47 -9.07 21.88
CA ILE A 99 -9.24 -7.90 22.35
C ILE A 99 -10.74 -8.13 22.10
N ALA A 100 -11.11 -8.54 20.89
CA ALA A 100 -12.50 -8.79 20.54
C ALA A 100 -13.15 -9.84 21.46
N GLY A 101 -12.43 -10.92 21.78
CA GLY A 101 -12.89 -11.95 22.71
C GLY A 101 -12.92 -11.52 24.18
N LEU A 102 -12.12 -10.53 24.58
CA LEU A 102 -12.15 -9.95 25.93
C LEU A 102 -13.31 -8.96 26.10
N THR A 103 -13.65 -8.20 25.04
CA THR A 103 -14.69 -7.17 25.07
C THR A 103 -16.10 -7.69 24.81
N ASN A 104 -16.26 -8.99 24.53
CA ASN A 104 -17.53 -9.63 24.20
C ASN A 104 -17.94 -10.62 25.27
#